data_AF-M7ZKH1-F1
#
_entry.id   AF-M7ZKH1-F1
#
_cell.length_a   1.000
_cell.length_b   1.000
_cell.length_c   1.000
_cell.angle_alpha   90.00
_cell.angle_beta   90.00
_cell.angle_gamma   90.00
#
_symmetry.space_group_name_H-M   'P 1'
#
loop_
_entity.id
_entity.type
_entity.pdbx_description
1 polymer ?
#
loop_
_entity_poly.entity_id
_entity_poly.type
_entity_poly.pdbx_seq_one_letter_code
_entity_poly.pdbx_strand_id
1 'polypeptide(L)'
;MVVRAALLPATLLLCLALAGSADAERTADGFYELKNKKGDFSIKVTNWGATLVSVLVPDCKGGPRGFNKVIWTVKEYVHDGDSPYITFYYRSFDGEQGFPGYLDVYVTYQLSEPYDLSIHMNATATSKATPVNLVNHAYWNLAGHGSGDVLEHELQMFASRYTPVDGYMIPTGQIAPVAGTKYDFLTPTPVGANMEIVPGGGGGDDINFAVDGQQNTMRPVARVRDPDSGRALELWANQPGVQLYTANWLSNDKGKGGKVYGQYGALCLETQAYPDAVNHPEFPSSIVRPGEVYRHDMVFKFSH
;
A
#
# COMPACT_ATOMS: atom_id res chain seq x y z
N MET A 1 -11.98 51.10 -54.05
CA MET A 1 -12.63 52.22 -53.35
C MET A 1 -11.91 52.39 -52.02
N VAL A 2 -11.25 53.53 -51.86
CA VAL A 2 -10.38 53.89 -50.72
C VAL A 2 -11.25 54.41 -49.58
N VAL A 3 -11.01 53.97 -48.34
CA VAL A 3 -11.10 54.82 -47.12
C VAL A 3 -10.03 54.35 -46.10
N ARG A 4 -9.04 55.22 -45.90
CA ARG A 4 -8.18 55.42 -44.71
C ARG A 4 -9.00 56.21 -43.66
N ALA A 5 -8.76 56.32 -42.35
CA ALA A 5 -7.81 55.87 -41.34
C ALA A 5 -8.28 56.48 -40.00
N ALA A 6 -7.85 55.97 -38.84
CA ALA A 6 -7.49 56.79 -37.66
C ALA A 6 -6.71 55.94 -36.63
N LEU A 7 -5.60 56.48 -36.15
CA LEU A 7 -4.64 55.96 -35.15
C LEU A 7 -4.91 56.61 -33.76
N LEU A 8 -4.84 55.85 -32.63
CA LEU A 8 -3.83 55.86 -31.50
C LEU A 8 -4.49 56.36 -30.17
N PRO A 9 -3.92 56.19 -28.94
CA PRO A 9 -3.13 55.10 -28.29
C PRO A 9 -3.61 54.74 -26.84
N ALA A 10 -2.86 53.84 -26.17
CA ALA A 10 -2.77 53.57 -24.71
C ALA A 10 -3.89 52.69 -24.10
N THR A 11 -3.66 51.70 -23.24
CA THR A 11 -2.56 51.44 -22.30
C THR A 11 -2.60 49.96 -21.86
N LEU A 12 -1.41 49.35 -21.70
CA LEU A 12 -1.02 48.30 -20.76
C LEU A 12 -2.14 47.63 -19.90
N LEU A 13 -2.31 46.31 -20.02
CA LEU A 13 -2.22 45.46 -18.83
C LEU A 13 -1.78 44.04 -19.21
N LEU A 14 -0.62 43.71 -18.65
CA LEU A 14 0.04 42.43 -18.55
C LEU A 14 -0.81 41.50 -17.67
N CYS A 15 -1.05 40.25 -18.11
CA CYS A 15 -1.14 39.11 -17.20
C CYS A 15 -0.78 37.84 -17.99
N LEU A 16 0.44 37.35 -17.71
CA LEU A 16 0.87 36.01 -18.04
C LEU A 16 -0.08 35.00 -17.38
N ALA A 17 -0.56 34.05 -18.16
CA ALA A 17 -0.78 32.70 -17.68
C ALA A 17 -0.01 31.78 -18.62
N LEU A 18 1.25 31.53 -18.27
CA LEU A 18 1.98 30.36 -18.76
C LEU A 18 1.23 29.14 -18.20
N ALA A 19 0.33 28.57 -18.99
CA ALA A 19 -0.08 27.19 -18.80
C ALA A 19 1.10 26.32 -19.26
N GLY A 20 2.09 26.18 -18.39
CA GLY A 20 3.05 25.09 -18.48
C GLY A 20 2.31 23.82 -18.10
N SER A 21 1.77 23.10 -19.08
CA SER A 21 1.55 21.67 -18.92
C SER A 21 2.93 21.06 -18.74
N ALA A 22 3.25 20.65 -17.52
CA ALA A 22 4.40 19.82 -17.26
C ALA A 22 4.16 18.48 -17.98
N ASP A 23 4.81 18.30 -19.12
CA ASP A 23 4.90 17.00 -19.78
C ASP A 23 5.67 16.06 -18.84
N ALA A 24 4.94 15.17 -18.19
CA ALA A 24 5.50 14.12 -17.36
C ALA A 24 6.31 13.16 -18.27
N GLU A 25 7.58 12.93 -17.95
CA GLU A 25 8.42 11.99 -18.70
C GLU A 25 8.03 10.55 -18.33
N ARG A 26 6.99 10.05 -18.98
CA ARG A 26 6.59 8.63 -18.96
C ARG A 26 7.75 7.81 -19.53
N THR A 27 8.31 6.90 -18.73
CA THR A 27 9.23 5.89 -19.28
C THR A 27 8.50 5.05 -20.33
N ALA A 28 9.19 4.62 -21.39
CA ALA A 28 8.59 3.90 -22.53
C ALA A 28 7.73 2.68 -22.10
N ASP A 29 7.96 2.14 -20.91
CA ASP A 29 7.31 0.95 -20.36
C ASP A 29 6.06 1.25 -19.50
N GLY A 30 5.65 2.52 -19.33
CA GLY A 30 4.43 2.88 -18.58
C GLY A 30 4.60 3.04 -17.06
N PHE A 31 5.84 3.16 -16.58
CA PHE A 31 6.16 3.42 -15.17
C PHE A 31 6.45 4.91 -14.94
N TYR A 32 6.03 5.41 -13.79
CA TYR A 32 6.46 6.69 -13.20
C TYR A 32 7.57 6.41 -12.19
N GLU A 33 8.65 7.19 -12.25
CA GLU A 33 9.78 7.06 -11.34
C GLU A 33 9.81 8.29 -10.41
N LEU A 34 9.86 8.05 -9.11
CA LEU A 34 10.20 9.05 -8.10
C LEU A 34 11.65 8.81 -7.68
N LYS A 35 12.43 9.87 -7.54
CA LYS A 35 13.81 9.82 -7.03
C LYS A 35 13.94 10.80 -5.87
N ASN A 36 14.64 10.41 -4.82
CA ASN A 36 15.06 11.40 -3.83
C ASN A 36 16.07 12.40 -4.44
N LYS A 37 16.35 13.49 -3.74
CA LYS A 37 17.22 14.58 -4.22
C LYS A 37 18.62 14.12 -4.64
N LYS A 38 19.19 13.12 -3.94
CA LYS A 38 20.51 12.53 -4.24
C LYS A 38 20.47 11.57 -5.43
N GLY A 39 19.30 11.06 -5.80
CA GLY A 39 19.12 10.08 -6.87
C GLY A 39 19.56 8.65 -6.52
N ASP A 40 19.97 8.40 -5.28
CA ASP A 40 20.40 7.09 -4.78
C ASP A 40 19.24 6.23 -4.24
N PHE A 41 18.04 6.82 -4.09
CA PHE A 41 16.81 6.12 -3.77
C PHE A 41 15.71 6.48 -4.77
N SER A 42 15.12 5.46 -5.38
CA SER A 42 14.06 5.62 -6.36
C SER A 42 12.99 4.56 -6.21
N ILE A 43 11.73 4.94 -6.41
CA ILE A 43 10.62 3.99 -6.54
C ILE A 43 10.01 4.12 -7.94
N LYS A 44 9.73 2.97 -8.55
CA LYS A 44 8.97 2.90 -9.80
C LYS A 44 7.57 2.44 -9.49
N VAL A 45 6.61 3.30 -9.76
CA VAL A 45 5.19 3.02 -9.59
C VAL A 45 4.53 2.98 -10.95
N THR A 46 3.49 2.17 -11.10
CA THR A 46 2.61 2.23 -12.27
C THR A 46 1.23 2.62 -11.80
N ASN A 47 0.41 3.10 -12.73
CA ASN A 47 -1.02 3.25 -12.50
C ASN A 47 -1.80 1.95 -12.77
N TRP A 48 -1.11 0.81 -12.83
CA TRP A 48 -1.67 -0.54 -12.80
C TRP A 48 -1.51 -1.07 -11.37
N GLY A 49 -2.60 -1.12 -10.61
CA GLY A 49 -2.57 -1.48 -9.19
C GLY A 49 -2.39 -2.99 -8.86
N ALA A 50 -2.40 -3.32 -7.54
CA ALA A 50 -2.22 -4.65 -6.90
C ALA A 50 -3.49 -5.27 -6.18
N THR A 51 -3.52 -6.60 -6.02
CA THR A 51 -4.71 -7.51 -5.82
C THR A 51 -5.25 -7.67 -4.41
N LEU A 52 -6.58 -7.63 -4.25
CA LEU A 52 -7.33 -8.09 -3.07
C LEU A 52 -7.78 -9.56 -3.24
N VAL A 53 -7.65 -10.36 -2.17
CA VAL A 53 -7.64 -11.84 -2.17
C VAL A 53 -9.02 -12.52 -2.14
N SER A 54 -10.15 -11.88 -1.78
CA SER A 54 -11.51 -12.27 -2.26
C SER A 54 -12.65 -11.32 -1.83
N VAL A 55 -13.62 -11.09 -2.73
CA VAL A 55 -15.08 -11.23 -2.54
C VAL A 55 -15.61 -11.73 -3.89
N LEU A 56 -16.31 -12.86 -3.89
CA LEU A 56 -16.90 -13.45 -5.10
C LEU A 56 -18.39 -13.11 -5.17
N VAL A 57 -18.75 -12.23 -6.11
CA VAL A 57 -20.07 -12.19 -6.73
C VAL A 57 -19.87 -11.96 -8.24
N PRO A 58 -20.34 -12.84 -9.13
CA PRO A 58 -20.15 -12.66 -10.56
C PRO A 58 -21.00 -11.49 -11.09
N ASP A 59 -20.39 -10.61 -11.88
CA ASP A 59 -21.12 -9.71 -12.79
C ASP A 59 -21.17 -10.27 -14.21
N CYS A 60 -22.04 -9.69 -15.04
CA CYS A 60 -22.42 -10.22 -16.34
C CYS A 60 -21.36 -10.06 -17.46
N LYS A 61 -20.11 -9.64 -17.16
CA LYS A 61 -19.07 -9.42 -18.20
C LYS A 61 -17.64 -9.86 -17.85
N GLY A 62 -17.41 -10.53 -16.73
CA GLY A 62 -16.20 -11.33 -16.52
C GLY A 62 -15.23 -10.81 -15.46
N GLY A 63 -15.08 -11.62 -14.41
CA GLY A 63 -13.97 -11.63 -13.45
C GLY A 63 -14.00 -10.53 -12.37
N PRO A 64 -13.65 -10.84 -11.11
CA PRO A 64 -13.50 -9.81 -10.08
C PRO A 64 -12.37 -8.84 -10.43
N ARG A 65 -12.64 -7.54 -10.31
CA ARG A 65 -11.72 -6.43 -10.62
C ARG A 65 -11.62 -5.50 -9.42
N GLY A 66 -10.62 -5.74 -8.56
CA GLY A 66 -10.29 -4.84 -7.45
C GLY A 66 -9.51 -3.60 -7.90
N PHE A 67 -9.20 -2.74 -6.94
CA PHE A 67 -8.40 -1.52 -7.11
C PHE A 67 -7.01 -1.75 -7.69
N ASN A 68 -6.55 -3.00 -7.76
CA ASN A 68 -5.45 -3.38 -8.62
C ASN A 68 -5.69 -3.09 -10.09
N LYS A 69 -6.76 -3.67 -10.60
CA LYS A 69 -6.86 -3.99 -12.03
C LYS A 69 -7.59 -2.87 -12.75
N VAL A 70 -7.63 -1.69 -12.14
CA VAL A 70 -8.18 -0.47 -12.70
C VAL A 70 -7.04 0.48 -13.05
N ILE A 71 -7.29 1.33 -14.04
CA ILE A 71 -6.35 2.37 -14.43
C ILE A 71 -6.65 3.60 -13.58
N TRP A 72 -5.68 3.98 -12.75
CA TRP A 72 -5.80 5.17 -11.93
C TRP A 72 -5.48 6.43 -12.72
N THR A 73 -6.22 7.51 -12.44
CA THR A 73 -5.91 8.84 -12.96
C THR A 73 -4.75 9.42 -12.16
N VAL A 74 -3.70 9.91 -12.80
CA VAL A 74 -2.69 10.75 -12.13
C VAL A 74 -3.31 12.12 -11.92
N LYS A 75 -3.57 12.50 -10.66
CA LYS A 75 -4.11 13.82 -10.32
C LYS A 75 -3.03 14.87 -10.20
N GLU A 76 -1.89 14.47 -9.65
CA GLU A 76 -0.80 15.37 -9.36
C GLU A 76 0.51 14.59 -9.39
N TYR A 77 1.56 15.23 -9.90
CA TYR A 77 2.89 14.66 -9.98
C TYR A 77 3.92 15.78 -9.83
N VAL A 78 4.75 15.65 -8.80
CA VAL A 78 5.89 16.53 -8.52
C VAL A 78 7.12 15.63 -8.49
N HIS A 79 7.98 15.75 -9.50
CA HIS A 79 9.07 14.81 -9.73
C HIS A 79 10.41 15.25 -9.13
N ASP A 80 10.50 16.49 -8.65
CA ASP A 80 11.69 17.09 -8.08
C ASP A 80 11.41 17.79 -6.74
N GLY A 81 12.43 18.37 -6.13
CA GLY A 81 12.36 19.00 -4.82
C GLY A 81 12.72 18.06 -3.67
N ASP A 82 12.54 18.57 -2.44
CA ASP A 82 12.94 17.86 -1.21
C ASP A 82 11.97 16.72 -0.85
N SER A 83 10.79 16.68 -1.45
CA SER A 83 9.81 15.62 -1.23
C SER A 83 8.94 15.35 -2.47
N PRO A 84 9.50 14.75 -3.53
CA PRO A 84 8.75 14.46 -4.74
C PRO A 84 7.65 13.43 -4.45
N TYR A 85 6.51 13.58 -5.13
CA TYR A 85 5.33 12.75 -4.91
C TYR A 85 4.48 12.58 -6.17
N ILE A 86 3.64 11.56 -6.15
CA ILE A 86 2.60 11.32 -7.15
C ILE A 86 1.30 10.92 -6.46
N THR A 87 0.21 11.56 -6.86
CA THR A 87 -1.15 11.30 -6.37
C THR A 87 -1.99 10.65 -7.46
N PHE A 88 -2.46 9.45 -7.18
CA PHE A 88 -3.43 8.72 -7.99
C PHE A 88 -4.85 8.95 -7.48
N TYR A 89 -5.82 8.90 -8.40
CA TYR A 89 -7.25 8.97 -8.10
C TYR A 89 -8.04 7.94 -8.88
N TYR A 90 -9.03 7.38 -8.20
CA TYR A 90 -10.06 6.54 -8.79
C TYR A 90 -11.41 6.85 -8.15
N ARG A 91 -12.46 6.80 -8.97
CA ARG A 91 -13.84 6.85 -8.49
C ARG A 91 -14.48 5.49 -8.70
N SER A 92 -14.75 4.80 -7.61
CA SER A 92 -15.60 3.60 -7.60
C SER A 92 -17.07 4.04 -7.67
N PHE A 93 -17.85 3.40 -8.55
CA PHE A 93 -19.27 3.71 -8.73
C PHE A 93 -20.16 2.84 -7.82
N ASP A 94 -21.38 3.30 -7.54
CA ASP A 94 -22.36 2.55 -6.74
C ASP A 94 -22.64 1.16 -7.33
N GLY A 95 -22.36 0.11 -6.56
CA GLY A 95 -22.50 -1.28 -6.97
C GLY A 95 -21.26 -1.88 -7.63
N GLU A 96 -20.15 -1.14 -7.77
CA GLU A 96 -18.89 -1.69 -8.30
C GLU A 96 -18.41 -2.84 -7.40
N GLN A 97 -18.22 -4.02 -7.99
CA GLN A 97 -17.91 -5.27 -7.26
C GLN A 97 -18.90 -5.61 -6.13
N GLY A 98 -20.12 -5.05 -6.18
CA GLY A 98 -21.16 -5.24 -5.16
C GLY A 98 -21.11 -4.28 -3.97
N PHE A 99 -20.15 -3.35 -3.92
CA PHE A 99 -20.06 -2.38 -2.82
C PHE A 99 -21.03 -1.21 -2.99
N PRO A 100 -21.69 -0.76 -1.91
CA PRO A 100 -22.65 0.33 -1.99
C PRO A 100 -21.98 1.69 -2.09
N GLY A 101 -22.59 2.58 -2.88
CA GLY A 101 -22.25 4.00 -2.95
C GLY A 101 -21.06 4.33 -3.84
N TYR A 102 -20.96 5.60 -4.21
CA TYR A 102 -19.79 6.14 -4.86
C TYR A 102 -18.68 6.37 -3.83
N LEU A 103 -17.46 5.98 -4.17
CA LEU A 103 -16.27 6.17 -3.35
C LEU A 103 -15.18 6.86 -4.17
N ASP A 104 -14.82 8.07 -3.77
CA ASP A 104 -13.65 8.77 -4.27
C ASP A 104 -12.43 8.32 -3.50
N VAL A 105 -11.39 7.84 -4.18
CA VAL A 105 -10.18 7.30 -3.55
C VAL A 105 -8.95 8.01 -4.11
N TYR A 106 -8.06 8.40 -3.23
CA TYR A 106 -6.77 8.98 -3.57
C TYR A 106 -5.64 8.20 -2.89
N VAL A 107 -4.54 8.00 -3.61
CA VAL A 107 -3.32 7.39 -3.08
C VAL A 107 -2.13 8.24 -3.48
N THR A 108 -1.44 8.81 -2.50
CA THR A 108 -0.22 9.58 -2.72
C THR A 108 0.98 8.77 -2.27
N TYR A 109 1.94 8.59 -3.17
CA TYR A 109 3.28 8.07 -2.84
C TYR A 109 4.24 9.24 -2.81
N GLN A 110 5.01 9.37 -1.73
CA GLN A 110 5.94 10.47 -1.53
C GLN A 110 7.27 9.94 -1.04
N LEU A 111 8.36 10.44 -1.62
CA LEU A 111 9.70 10.22 -1.11
C LEU A 111 10.11 11.39 -0.22
N SER A 112 10.89 11.12 0.81
CA SER A 112 11.50 12.15 1.65
C SER A 112 12.89 11.71 2.08
N GLU A 113 13.76 12.68 2.34
CA GLU A 113 15.10 12.39 2.85
C GLU A 113 15.04 11.86 4.31
N PRO A 114 15.94 10.94 4.71
CA PRO A 114 17.00 10.35 3.89
C PRO A 114 16.51 9.24 2.95
N TYR A 115 15.65 8.31 3.42
CA TYR A 115 15.13 7.18 2.65
C TYR A 115 13.73 6.79 3.14
N ASP A 116 12.84 7.77 3.23
CA ASP A 116 11.47 7.57 3.69
C ASP A 116 10.54 7.47 2.47
N LEU A 117 9.72 6.42 2.43
CA LEU A 117 8.60 6.26 1.51
C LEU A 117 7.30 6.38 2.31
N SER A 118 6.62 7.50 2.13
CA SER A 118 5.28 7.75 2.69
C SER A 118 4.21 7.35 1.68
N ILE A 119 3.17 6.69 2.17
CA ILE A 119 1.97 6.39 1.39
C ILE A 119 0.76 6.90 2.16
N HIS A 120 0.01 7.80 1.52
CA HIS A 120 -1.20 8.40 2.06
C HIS A 120 -2.39 7.96 1.24
N MET A 121 -3.29 7.20 1.85
CA MET A 121 -4.53 6.74 1.22
C MET A 121 -5.69 7.43 1.90
N ASN A 122 -6.54 8.08 1.11
CA ASN A 122 -7.79 8.64 1.60
C ASN A 122 -8.94 8.21 0.71
N ALA A 123 -10.11 8.07 1.33
CA ALA A 123 -11.33 7.78 0.61
C ALA A 123 -12.52 8.52 1.21
N THR A 124 -13.46 8.91 0.36
CA THR A 124 -14.69 9.60 0.78
C THR A 124 -15.88 8.94 0.12
N ALA A 125 -16.79 8.42 0.94
CA ALA A 125 -18.06 7.92 0.46
C ALA A 125 -18.97 9.13 0.20
N THR A 126 -19.49 9.26 -1.03
CA THR A 126 -20.25 10.48 -1.41
C THR A 126 -21.76 10.26 -1.45
N SER A 127 -22.23 9.02 -1.31
CA SER A 127 -23.67 8.72 -1.45
C SER A 127 -24.23 7.71 -0.44
N LYS A 128 -23.54 6.62 -0.14
CA LYS A 128 -23.98 5.59 0.81
C LYS A 128 -22.84 5.20 1.73
N ALA A 129 -23.15 4.71 2.93
CA ALA A 129 -22.14 4.12 3.79
C ALA A 129 -21.58 2.85 3.15
N THR A 130 -20.27 2.65 3.23
CA THR A 130 -19.59 1.53 2.57
C THR A 130 -18.37 1.08 3.37
N PRO A 131 -18.03 -0.23 3.40
CA PRO A 131 -16.79 -0.68 4.00
C PRO A 131 -15.60 -0.23 3.16
N VAL A 132 -14.56 0.29 3.81
CA VAL A 132 -13.30 0.69 3.17
C VAL A 132 -12.12 0.17 3.99
N ASN A 133 -11.23 -0.56 3.32
CA ASN A 133 -9.97 -1.00 3.87
C ASN A 133 -8.94 -1.03 2.72
N LEU A 134 -8.07 -0.02 2.67
CA LEU A 134 -7.07 0.11 1.61
C LEU A 134 -5.73 -0.43 2.13
N VAL A 135 -4.98 -1.10 1.27
CA VAL A 135 -3.69 -1.71 1.64
C VAL A 135 -2.64 -1.47 0.56
N ASN A 136 -1.38 -1.43 0.98
CA ASN A 136 -0.24 -1.57 0.07
C ASN A 136 0.31 -2.99 0.20
N HIS A 137 0.30 -3.74 -0.91
CA HIS A 137 0.67 -5.15 -0.94
C HIS A 137 2.08 -5.37 -1.51
N ALA A 138 3.05 -4.58 -1.04
CA ALA A 138 4.44 -4.73 -1.45
C ALA A 138 5.08 -5.97 -0.82
N TYR A 139 5.80 -6.73 -1.65
CA TYR A 139 6.61 -7.87 -1.24
C TYR A 139 8.05 -7.41 -1.01
N TRP A 140 8.52 -7.54 0.22
CA TRP A 140 9.86 -7.09 0.65
C TRP A 140 10.83 -8.26 0.78
N ASN A 141 11.99 -8.11 0.16
CA ASN A 141 13.18 -8.93 0.44
C ASN A 141 14.36 -7.96 0.57
N LEU A 142 14.83 -7.75 1.80
CA LEU A 142 15.88 -6.75 2.07
C LEU A 142 17.26 -7.21 1.57
N ALA A 143 17.50 -8.52 1.41
CA ALA A 143 18.69 -9.02 0.74
C ALA A 143 18.68 -8.72 -0.78
N GLY A 144 17.50 -8.37 -1.32
CA GLY A 144 17.26 -8.03 -2.72
C GLY A 144 16.21 -8.93 -3.36
N HIS A 145 15.47 -8.41 -4.35
CA HIS A 145 14.28 -9.06 -4.91
C HIS A 145 14.51 -10.40 -5.66
N GLY A 146 15.69 -11.00 -5.61
CA GLY A 146 15.99 -12.32 -6.19
C GLY A 146 17.08 -13.06 -5.42
N SER A 147 17.18 -12.77 -4.12
CA SER A 147 18.24 -13.25 -3.24
C SER A 147 17.88 -14.54 -2.50
N GLY A 148 16.71 -15.14 -2.79
CA GLY A 148 16.22 -16.34 -2.13
C GLY A 148 15.05 -16.03 -1.19
N ASP A 149 14.87 -16.86 -0.18
CA ASP A 149 13.85 -16.67 0.85
C ASP A 149 14.22 -15.56 1.85
N VAL A 150 13.27 -15.23 2.73
CA VAL A 150 13.44 -14.23 3.82
C VAL A 150 13.41 -14.87 5.20
N LEU A 151 13.68 -16.17 5.32
CA LEU A 151 13.50 -16.89 6.58
C LEU A 151 14.46 -16.41 7.68
N GLU A 152 15.64 -15.93 7.30
CA GLU A 152 16.66 -15.39 8.21
C GLU A 152 16.52 -13.87 8.45
N HIS A 153 15.57 -13.20 7.79
CA HIS A 153 15.27 -11.80 8.12
C HIS A 153 14.78 -11.71 9.56
N GLU A 154 15.34 -10.79 10.34
CA GLU A 154 14.90 -10.52 11.70
C GLU A 154 13.65 -9.63 11.65
N LEU A 155 12.52 -10.14 12.12
CA LEU A 155 11.26 -9.41 12.25
C LEU A 155 11.01 -9.08 13.72
N GLN A 156 10.64 -7.83 13.98
CA GLN A 156 10.02 -7.39 15.23
C GLN A 156 8.66 -6.76 14.90
N MET A 157 7.60 -7.17 15.61
CA MET A 157 6.25 -6.64 15.50
C MET A 157 5.88 -5.86 16.76
N PHE A 158 5.40 -4.63 16.61
CA PHE A 158 4.86 -3.83 17.71
C PHE A 158 3.36 -4.13 17.90
N ALA A 159 3.07 -5.41 18.14
CA ALA A 159 1.72 -5.94 18.29
C ALA A 159 1.70 -7.11 19.27
N SER A 160 1.22 -6.86 20.49
CA SER A 160 1.10 -7.85 21.56
C SER A 160 -0.05 -8.84 21.36
N ARG A 161 -0.89 -8.63 20.35
CA ARG A 161 -2.07 -9.43 20.06
C ARG A 161 -2.23 -9.67 18.56
N TYR A 162 -3.02 -10.68 18.20
CA TYR A 162 -3.38 -11.01 16.82
C TYR A 162 -4.86 -11.42 16.74
N THR A 163 -5.41 -11.57 15.53
CA THR A 163 -6.77 -12.04 15.29
C THR A 163 -6.73 -13.50 14.81
N PRO A 164 -6.98 -14.51 15.67
CA PRO A 164 -6.96 -15.91 15.28
C PRO A 164 -8.00 -16.21 14.20
N VAL A 165 -7.64 -17.09 13.28
CA VAL A 165 -8.48 -17.53 12.17
C VAL A 165 -8.97 -18.96 12.37
N ASP A 166 -10.08 -19.31 11.72
CA ASP A 166 -10.60 -20.68 11.64
C ASP A 166 -9.95 -21.48 10.51
N GLY A 167 -10.45 -22.71 10.27
CA GLY A 167 -9.93 -23.59 9.21
C GLY A 167 -10.13 -23.08 7.78
N TYR A 168 -10.87 -21.99 7.58
CA TYR A 168 -11.07 -21.32 6.29
C TYR A 168 -10.27 -20.01 6.18
N MET A 169 -9.36 -19.74 7.12
CA MET A 169 -8.59 -18.49 7.22
C MET A 169 -9.46 -17.25 7.48
N ILE A 170 -10.66 -17.43 8.05
CA ILE A 170 -11.54 -16.33 8.44
C ILE A 170 -11.31 -16.00 9.92
N PRO A 171 -11.15 -14.73 10.31
CA PRO A 171 -11.04 -14.35 11.71
C PRO A 171 -12.21 -14.88 12.56
N THR A 172 -11.90 -15.31 13.78
CA THR A 172 -12.88 -15.87 14.71
C THR A 172 -13.64 -14.82 15.52
N GLY A 173 -13.30 -13.54 15.37
CA GLY A 173 -13.73 -12.44 16.25
C GLY A 173 -12.90 -12.28 17.53
N GLN A 174 -12.02 -13.24 17.84
CA GLN A 174 -11.14 -13.14 18.99
C GLN A 174 -9.95 -12.22 18.71
N ILE A 175 -9.45 -11.59 19.78
CA ILE A 175 -8.16 -10.90 19.79
C ILE A 175 -7.32 -11.58 20.87
N ALA A 176 -6.31 -12.35 20.47
CA ALA A 176 -5.54 -13.22 21.37
C ALA A 176 -4.10 -12.70 21.55
N PRO A 177 -3.44 -12.94 22.71
CA PRO A 177 -2.05 -12.56 22.91
C PRO A 177 -1.12 -13.35 21.97
N VAL A 178 -0.06 -12.71 21.48
CA VAL A 178 0.99 -13.39 20.69
C VAL A 178 1.96 -14.17 21.58
N ALA A 179 2.10 -13.77 22.84
CA ALA A 179 3.06 -14.34 23.78
C ALA A 179 2.88 -15.86 23.93
N GLY A 180 3.97 -16.61 23.76
CA GLY A 180 3.97 -18.08 23.84
C GLY A 180 3.33 -18.79 22.64
N THR A 181 3.07 -18.06 21.54
CA THR A 181 2.61 -18.63 20.26
C THR A 181 3.72 -18.52 19.21
N LYS A 182 3.53 -19.14 18.04
CA LYS A 182 4.46 -18.98 16.91
C LYS A 182 4.56 -17.54 16.38
N TYR A 183 3.57 -16.70 16.73
CA TYR A 183 3.48 -15.30 16.30
C TYR A 183 4.20 -14.33 17.26
N ASP A 184 4.99 -14.83 18.23
CA ASP A 184 5.70 -13.98 19.19
C ASP A 184 6.93 -13.30 18.55
N PHE A 185 6.67 -12.16 17.90
CA PHE A 185 7.67 -11.27 17.32
C PHE A 185 7.88 -9.99 18.15
N LEU A 186 7.58 -10.02 19.47
CA LEU A 186 7.74 -8.82 20.32
C LEU A 186 9.19 -8.36 20.44
N THR A 187 10.13 -9.30 20.29
CA THR A 187 11.56 -9.06 20.11
C THR A 187 11.97 -9.43 18.69
N PRO A 188 13.08 -8.89 18.16
CA PRO A 188 13.62 -9.33 16.87
C PRO A 188 13.84 -10.85 16.85
N THR A 189 13.18 -11.50 15.90
CA THR A 189 13.18 -12.97 15.73
C THR A 189 13.24 -13.29 14.24
N PRO A 190 14.04 -14.28 13.79
CA PRO A 190 14.02 -14.70 12.39
C PRO A 190 12.62 -15.10 11.93
N VAL A 191 12.19 -14.64 10.75
CA VAL A 191 10.85 -14.90 10.20
C VAL A 191 10.54 -16.40 10.17
N GLY A 192 11.52 -17.23 9.81
CA GLY A 192 11.36 -18.68 9.72
C GLY A 192 11.40 -19.44 11.05
N ALA A 193 11.75 -18.80 12.17
CA ALA A 193 12.12 -19.49 13.41
C ALA A 193 11.00 -20.39 13.98
N ASN A 194 9.76 -19.90 13.96
CA ASN A 194 8.59 -20.61 14.50
C ASN A 194 7.54 -20.93 13.42
N MET A 195 7.89 -20.68 12.16
CA MET A 195 6.99 -20.83 11.03
C MET A 195 6.97 -22.28 10.56
N GLU A 196 5.78 -22.79 10.23
CA GLU A 196 5.68 -24.12 9.63
C GLU A 196 6.15 -24.07 8.17
N ILE A 197 7.20 -24.81 7.84
CA ILE A 197 7.76 -24.87 6.49
C ILE A 197 7.17 -26.07 5.76
N VAL A 198 6.34 -25.80 4.75
CA VAL A 198 5.69 -26.84 3.94
C VAL A 198 6.05 -26.63 2.46
N PRO A 199 6.93 -27.47 1.90
CA PRO A 199 7.33 -27.38 0.50
C PRO A 199 6.13 -27.48 -0.45
N GLY A 200 6.00 -26.52 -1.37
CA GLY A 200 4.92 -26.51 -2.36
C GLY A 200 3.61 -25.85 -1.89
N GLY A 201 3.59 -25.27 -0.70
CA GLY A 201 2.49 -24.45 -0.17
C GLY A 201 1.84 -25.00 1.09
N GLY A 202 0.97 -24.20 1.72
CA GLY A 202 0.19 -24.60 2.90
C GLY A 202 0.85 -24.37 4.27
N GLY A 203 2.14 -24.00 4.29
CA GLY A 203 2.82 -23.51 5.48
C GLY A 203 2.95 -21.98 5.47
N GLY A 204 3.81 -21.45 6.31
CA GLY A 204 4.08 -20.03 6.38
C GLY A 204 3.22 -19.27 7.38
N ASP A 205 3.31 -17.95 7.33
CA ASP A 205 2.47 -17.05 8.11
C ASP A 205 1.61 -16.22 7.16
N ASP A 206 0.34 -16.12 7.52
CA ASP A 206 -0.70 -15.32 6.86
C ASP A 206 -1.71 -14.92 7.94
N ILE A 207 -1.35 -13.91 8.72
CA ILE A 207 -2.09 -13.56 9.93
C ILE A 207 -2.12 -12.04 10.16
N ASN A 208 -3.25 -11.54 10.64
CA ASN A 208 -3.39 -10.15 11.07
C ASN A 208 -2.99 -9.98 12.54
N PHE A 209 -2.04 -9.09 12.77
CA PHE A 209 -1.64 -8.60 14.09
C PHE A 209 -2.42 -7.35 14.46
N ALA A 210 -2.75 -7.21 15.75
CA ALA A 210 -3.36 -6.03 16.33
C ALA A 210 -2.27 -5.08 16.85
N VAL A 211 -2.02 -4.00 16.13
CA VAL A 211 -0.91 -3.06 16.40
C VAL A 211 -1.16 -2.31 17.70
N ASP A 212 -0.19 -2.37 18.60
CA ASP A 212 -0.27 -1.76 19.93
C ASP A 212 -0.32 -0.23 19.85
N GLY A 213 -0.81 0.40 20.91
CA GLY A 213 -0.90 1.86 21.03
C GLY A 213 -2.22 2.46 20.56
N GLN A 214 -2.26 3.79 20.45
CA GLN A 214 -3.48 4.52 20.13
C GLN A 214 -3.82 4.36 18.63
N GLN A 215 -5.03 3.90 18.33
CA GLN A 215 -5.51 3.81 16.95
C GLN A 215 -5.65 5.20 16.30
N ASN A 216 -5.56 5.25 14.97
CA ASN A 216 -5.64 6.47 14.16
C ASN A 216 -4.51 7.49 14.43
N THR A 217 -3.48 7.13 15.17
CA THR A 217 -2.24 7.91 15.31
C THR A 217 -1.07 7.13 14.73
N MET A 218 -0.12 7.86 14.12
CA MET A 218 1.11 7.27 13.58
C MET A 218 1.94 6.65 14.70
N ARG A 219 2.25 5.38 14.58
CA ARG A 219 3.00 4.59 15.57
C ARG A 219 3.83 3.51 14.87
N PRO A 220 4.90 3.00 15.51
CA PRO A 220 5.67 1.91 14.93
C PRO A 220 4.81 0.65 14.83
N VAL A 221 4.94 -0.07 13.73
CA VAL A 221 4.17 -1.28 13.40
C VAL A 221 5.11 -2.49 13.38
N ALA A 222 6.21 -2.39 12.63
CA ALA A 222 7.17 -3.47 12.49
C ALA A 222 8.57 -2.93 12.17
N ARG A 223 9.57 -3.76 12.46
CA ARG A 223 10.95 -3.61 12.01
C ARG A 223 11.40 -4.91 11.36
N VAL A 224 12.06 -4.79 10.22
CA VAL A 224 12.66 -5.91 9.51
C VAL A 224 14.12 -5.59 9.25
N ARG A 225 15.01 -6.55 9.47
CA ARG A 225 16.43 -6.43 9.16
C ARG A 225 16.94 -7.67 8.44
N ASP A 226 17.71 -7.46 7.39
CA ASP A 226 18.52 -8.52 6.81
C ASP A 226 19.90 -8.53 7.49
N PRO A 227 20.27 -9.61 8.22
CA PRO A 227 21.51 -9.64 8.97
C PRO A 227 22.75 -9.55 8.06
N ASP A 228 22.67 -10.11 6.85
CA ASP A 228 23.81 -10.21 5.94
C ASP A 228 24.13 -8.90 5.22
N SER A 229 23.14 -8.22 4.64
CA SER A 229 23.37 -6.91 3.99
C SER A 229 23.36 -5.73 4.94
N GLY A 230 22.89 -5.92 6.17
CA GLY A 230 22.67 -4.88 7.18
C GLY A 230 21.43 -4.01 6.93
N ARG A 231 20.79 -4.12 5.75
CA ARG A 231 19.61 -3.31 5.40
C ARG A 231 18.47 -3.53 6.38
N ALA A 232 17.80 -2.44 6.73
CA ALA A 232 16.65 -2.46 7.61
C ALA A 232 15.48 -1.63 7.04
N LEU A 233 14.29 -2.00 7.50
CA LEU A 233 13.00 -1.39 7.19
C LEU A 233 12.26 -1.16 8.51
N GLU A 234 11.89 0.08 8.81
CA GLU A 234 10.90 0.38 9.84
C GLU A 234 9.57 0.78 9.21
N LEU A 235 8.47 0.15 9.61
CA LEU A 235 7.12 0.50 9.19
C LEU A 235 6.41 1.25 10.30
N TRP A 236 5.91 2.44 9.99
CA TRP A 236 5.02 3.23 10.84
C TRP A 236 3.68 3.40 10.14
N ALA A 237 2.58 3.31 10.88
CA ALA A 237 1.25 3.54 10.30
C ALA A 237 0.21 3.95 11.35
N ASN A 238 -0.95 4.39 10.88
CA ASN A 238 -2.08 4.78 11.74
C ASN A 238 -3.16 3.69 11.90
N GLN A 239 -3.13 2.63 11.07
CA GLN A 239 -4.14 1.57 11.07
C GLN A 239 -4.10 0.69 12.31
N PRO A 240 -5.22 0.04 12.68
CA PRO A 240 -5.28 -0.81 13.87
C PRO A 240 -4.55 -2.15 13.69
N GLY A 241 -4.45 -2.67 12.47
CA GLY A 241 -3.86 -3.97 12.19
C GLY A 241 -2.73 -3.95 11.16
N VAL A 242 -2.01 -5.06 11.09
CA VAL A 242 -1.03 -5.35 10.03
C VAL A 242 -1.10 -6.84 9.66
N GLN A 243 -1.31 -7.15 8.38
CA GLN A 243 -1.17 -8.51 7.87
C GLN A 243 0.31 -8.82 7.69
N LEU A 244 0.78 -9.91 8.28
CA LEU A 244 2.03 -10.55 7.89
C LEU A 244 1.70 -11.69 6.92
N TYR A 245 2.24 -11.61 5.71
CA TYR A 245 2.18 -12.70 4.73
C TYR A 245 3.58 -13.03 4.23
N THR A 246 4.03 -14.27 4.41
CA THR A 246 5.40 -14.69 4.07
C THR A 246 5.50 -15.36 2.69
N ALA A 247 4.70 -14.93 1.70
CA ALA A 247 4.83 -15.40 0.32
C ALA A 247 4.69 -16.93 0.15
N ASN A 248 3.81 -17.53 0.95
CA ASN A 248 3.63 -18.98 1.13
C ASN A 248 3.34 -19.77 -0.15
N TRP A 249 2.83 -19.08 -1.18
CA TRP A 249 2.31 -19.68 -2.41
C TRP A 249 3.07 -19.25 -3.67
N LEU A 250 4.14 -18.44 -3.54
CA LEU A 250 4.97 -18.14 -4.70
C LEU A 250 5.60 -19.42 -5.25
N SER A 251 5.50 -19.61 -6.55
CA SER A 251 5.80 -20.90 -7.20
C SER A 251 6.78 -20.75 -8.35
N ASN A 252 7.94 -20.13 -8.06
CA ASN A 252 8.99 -19.83 -9.04
C ASN A 252 8.52 -18.89 -10.16
N ASP A 253 7.81 -17.84 -9.77
CA ASP A 253 7.31 -16.84 -10.71
C ASP A 253 8.44 -16.07 -11.37
N LYS A 254 8.30 -15.78 -12.67
CA LYS A 254 9.28 -14.99 -13.41
C LYS A 254 9.18 -13.53 -13.00
N GLY A 255 10.22 -13.07 -12.30
CA GLY A 255 10.36 -11.72 -11.80
C GLY A 255 11.12 -10.77 -12.72
N LYS A 256 11.41 -9.58 -12.19
CA LYS A 256 12.16 -8.53 -12.88
C LYS A 256 13.60 -8.98 -13.14
N GLY A 257 14.18 -8.56 -14.26
CA GLY A 257 15.59 -8.85 -14.59
C GLY A 257 15.91 -10.35 -14.71
N GLY A 258 14.91 -11.18 -15.04
CA GLY A 258 15.08 -12.63 -15.16
C GLY A 258 15.21 -13.39 -13.84
N LYS A 259 15.00 -12.73 -12.70
CA LYS A 259 14.98 -13.37 -11.38
C LYS A 259 13.74 -14.26 -11.23
N VAL A 260 13.82 -15.23 -10.33
CA VAL A 260 12.75 -16.18 -10.02
C VAL A 260 12.31 -15.94 -8.58
N TYR A 261 11.01 -15.79 -8.35
CA TYR A 261 10.43 -15.57 -7.04
C TYR A 261 9.86 -16.89 -6.51
N GLY A 262 10.60 -17.50 -5.58
CA GLY A 262 10.23 -18.76 -4.95
C GLY A 262 9.37 -18.58 -3.70
N GLN A 263 8.90 -19.70 -3.16
CA GLN A 263 8.21 -19.78 -1.89
C GLN A 263 9.03 -19.11 -0.79
N TYR A 264 8.37 -18.33 0.08
CA TYR A 264 9.03 -17.55 1.13
C TYR A 264 10.02 -16.49 0.64
N GLY A 265 10.00 -16.16 -0.66
CA GLY A 265 10.92 -15.21 -1.30
C GLY A 265 10.82 -13.76 -0.82
N ALA A 266 9.80 -13.43 -0.03
CA ALA A 266 9.52 -12.11 0.48
C ALA A 266 8.51 -12.16 1.64
N LEU A 267 8.40 -11.05 2.37
CA LEU A 267 7.30 -10.80 3.31
C LEU A 267 6.49 -9.57 2.90
N CYS A 268 5.19 -9.59 3.17
CA CYS A 268 4.28 -8.45 3.07
C CYS A 268 3.92 -7.97 4.47
N LEU A 269 3.81 -6.65 4.63
CA LEU A 269 3.37 -5.99 5.86
C LEU A 269 2.24 -5.02 5.50
N GLU A 270 1.01 -5.54 5.49
CA GLU A 270 -0.15 -4.80 5.00
C GLU A 270 -0.86 -4.15 6.19
N THR A 271 -0.52 -2.91 6.50
CA THR A 271 -1.25 -2.16 7.55
C THR A 271 -2.70 -1.95 7.10
N GLN A 272 -3.68 -2.21 7.96
CA GLN A 272 -5.08 -2.29 7.57
C GLN A 272 -6.06 -2.25 8.75
N ALA A 273 -7.36 -2.13 8.48
CA ALA A 273 -8.40 -2.58 9.40
C ALA A 273 -8.36 -4.10 9.56
N TYR A 274 -8.85 -4.64 10.68
CA TYR A 274 -8.86 -6.10 10.87
C TYR A 274 -9.67 -6.79 9.77
N PRO A 275 -9.18 -7.91 9.20
CA PRO A 275 -9.96 -8.68 8.26
C PRO A 275 -11.31 -9.06 8.88
N ASP A 276 -12.34 -9.12 8.03
CA ASP A 276 -13.71 -9.46 8.42
C ASP A 276 -14.37 -8.56 9.48
N ALA A 277 -13.83 -7.36 9.76
CA ALA A 277 -14.41 -6.41 10.71
C ALA A 277 -15.85 -5.98 10.40
N VAL A 278 -16.32 -6.14 9.16
CA VAL A 278 -17.72 -5.88 8.78
C VAL A 278 -18.70 -6.88 9.40
N ASN A 279 -18.24 -8.08 9.74
CA ASN A 279 -19.03 -9.15 10.34
C ASN A 279 -18.75 -9.33 11.85
N HIS A 280 -17.72 -8.64 12.37
CA HIS A 280 -17.30 -8.68 13.77
C HIS A 280 -17.48 -7.32 14.45
N PRO A 281 -18.65 -7.04 15.08
CA PRO A 281 -18.94 -5.74 15.70
C PRO A 281 -18.01 -5.38 16.87
N GLU A 282 -17.29 -6.36 17.43
CA GLU A 282 -16.24 -6.19 18.43
C GLU A 282 -14.92 -5.65 17.86
N PHE A 283 -14.72 -5.72 16.55
CA PHE A 283 -13.56 -5.15 15.87
C PHE A 283 -13.78 -3.66 15.58
N PRO A 284 -12.69 -2.86 15.44
CA PRO A 284 -12.80 -1.49 14.96
C PRO A 284 -13.54 -1.43 13.63
N SER A 285 -14.54 -0.56 13.53
CA SER A 285 -15.36 -0.45 12.32
C SER A 285 -14.53 0.04 11.12
N SER A 286 -14.75 -0.59 9.96
CA SER A 286 -14.22 -0.17 8.66
C SER A 286 -15.27 0.52 7.77
N ILE A 287 -16.42 0.91 8.34
CA ILE A 287 -17.52 1.55 7.58
C ILE A 287 -17.30 3.06 7.50
N VAL A 288 -17.20 3.58 6.28
CA VAL A 288 -17.13 5.01 5.98
C VAL A 288 -18.51 5.51 5.60
N ARG A 289 -19.01 6.55 6.27
CA ARG A 289 -20.30 7.19 5.97
C ARG A 289 -20.14 8.46 5.14
N PRO A 290 -21.19 8.88 4.41
CA PRO A 290 -21.19 10.18 3.76
C PRO A 290 -20.87 11.32 4.73
N GLY A 291 -19.89 12.15 4.35
CA GLY A 291 -19.37 13.23 5.20
C GLY A 291 -18.15 12.86 6.06
N GLU A 292 -17.82 11.57 6.17
CA GLU A 292 -16.59 11.09 6.80
C GLU A 292 -15.47 10.92 5.77
N VAL A 293 -14.22 10.99 6.23
CA VAL A 293 -13.04 10.74 5.42
C VAL A 293 -12.27 9.56 6.01
N TYR A 294 -12.12 8.50 5.22
CA TYR A 294 -11.16 7.44 5.51
C TYR A 294 -9.75 7.98 5.35
N ARG A 295 -8.88 7.67 6.30
CA ARG A 295 -7.49 8.11 6.29
C ARG A 295 -6.57 7.00 6.74
N HIS A 296 -5.63 6.65 5.87
CA HIS A 296 -4.63 5.64 6.11
C HIS A 296 -3.27 6.16 5.68
N ASP A 297 -2.46 6.42 6.69
CA ASP A 297 -1.09 6.90 6.53
C ASP A 297 -0.13 5.77 6.91
N MET A 298 0.89 5.55 6.09
CA MET A 298 2.02 4.68 6.40
C MET A 298 3.33 5.30 5.92
N VAL A 299 4.42 4.96 6.60
CA VAL A 299 5.78 5.35 6.23
C VAL A 299 6.68 4.14 6.36
N PHE A 300 7.36 3.80 5.28
CA PHE A 300 8.48 2.86 5.26
C PHE A 300 9.78 3.67 5.37
N LYS A 301 10.58 3.41 6.39
CA LYS A 301 11.88 4.05 6.61
C LYS A 301 12.98 3.02 6.33
N PHE A 302 13.85 3.32 5.37
CA PHE A 302 14.94 2.43 5.02
C PHE A 302 16.26 2.89 5.63
N SER A 303 17.07 1.93 6.05
CA SER A 303 18.41 2.18 6.59
C SER A 303 19.36 1.01 6.31
N HIS A 304 20.63 1.19 6.69
CA HIS A 304 21.73 0.22 6.60
C HIS A 304 22.41 0.09 7.96
#